data_AF-A0AAN5DGS0-F1
#
_entry.id   AF-A0AAN5DGS0-F1
#
_cell.length_a   1.000
_cell.length_b   1.000
_cell.length_c   1.000
_cell.angle_alpha   90.00
_cell.angle_beta   90.00
_cell.angle_gamma   90.00
#
_symmetry.space_group_name_H-M   'P 1'
#
loop_
_entity.id
_entity.type
_entity.pdbx_description
1 polymer ?
#
loop_
_entity_poly.entity_id
_entity_poly.type
_entity_poly.pdbx_seq_one_letter_code
_entity_poly.pdbx_strand_id
1 'polypeptide(L)'
;WGPRRTKFFICCQFVLPLTPHIYFIFAPVNWADGEYHELDDITGSLQIYRGITGVFYAFYAIFGMALNVVAIYRLHRLTLSSLSFYRQQRSLVIYTLTSTASHVIFALHQFAWSYSFILGDREILTIARSVRKYIYDLTTFADPIVLLCLSTQ
;
A
#
# COMPACT_ATOMS: atom_id res chain seq x y z
N TRP A 1 19.07 9.13 11.46
CA TRP A 1 19.05 7.68 11.75
C TRP A 1 20.42 7.09 11.45
N GLY A 2 20.88 6.08 12.18
CA GLY A 2 22.18 5.45 11.90
C GLY A 2 22.13 4.57 10.64
N PRO A 3 23.23 4.42 9.88
CA PRO A 3 23.26 3.69 8.60
C PRO A 3 22.75 2.24 8.69
N ARG A 4 23.06 1.55 9.79
CA ARG A 4 22.61 0.17 10.03
C ARG A 4 21.08 0.06 10.12
N ARG A 5 20.43 1.01 10.81
CA ARG A 5 18.96 1.01 10.96
C ARG A 5 18.29 1.32 9.62
N THR A 6 18.82 2.29 8.88
CA THR A 6 18.30 2.63 7.54
C THR A 6 18.37 1.42 6.61
N LYS A 7 19.51 0.73 6.54
CA LYS A 7 19.64 -0.51 5.75
C LYS A 7 18.63 -1.57 6.15
N PHE A 8 18.45 -1.78 7.45
CA PHE A 8 17.45 -2.73 7.96
C PHE A 8 16.03 -2.40 7.49
N PHE A 9 15.58 -1.14 7.59
CA PHE A 9 14.24 -0.76 7.11
C PHE A 9 14.07 -0.90 5.60
N ILE A 10 15.11 -0.56 4.82
CA ILE A 10 15.11 -0.78 3.38
C ILE A 10 14.93 -2.27 3.08
N CYS A 11 15.68 -3.15 3.75
CA CYS A 11 15.50 -4.61 3.60
C CYS A 11 14.08 -5.05 3.95
N CYS A 12 13.51 -4.58 5.07
CA CYS A 12 12.13 -4.89 5.44
C CYS A 12 11.11 -4.45 4.38
N GLN A 13 11.33 -3.31 3.73
CA GLN A 13 10.46 -2.80 2.67
C GLN A 13 10.39 -3.71 1.44
N PHE A 14 11.43 -4.53 1.19
CA PHE A 14 11.41 -5.52 0.11
C PHE A 14 10.98 -6.91 0.58
N VAL A 15 11.41 -7.33 1.77
CA VAL A 15 11.14 -8.70 2.27
C VAL A 15 9.68 -8.88 2.69
N LEU A 16 9.08 -7.90 3.36
CA LEU A 16 7.70 -8.04 3.84
C LEU A 16 6.69 -8.15 2.69
N PRO A 17 6.74 -7.31 1.63
CA PRO A 17 5.86 -7.47 0.48
C PRO A 17 6.15 -8.73 -0.33
N LEU A 18 7.39 -9.24 -0.34
CA LEU A 18 7.72 -10.48 -1.04
C LEU A 18 7.05 -11.71 -0.41
N THR A 19 6.81 -11.69 0.91
CA THR A 19 6.28 -12.82 1.67
C THR A 19 4.95 -13.36 1.11
N PRO A 20 3.89 -12.55 0.87
CA PRO A 20 2.67 -13.04 0.23
C PRO A 20 2.87 -13.53 -1.21
N HIS A 21 3.88 -13.03 -1.93
CA HIS A 21 4.15 -13.44 -3.32
C HIS A 21 4.89 -14.77 -3.44
N ILE A 22 5.52 -15.27 -2.37
CA ILE A 22 6.09 -16.63 -2.33
C ILE A 22 5.03 -17.68 -2.65
N TYR A 23 3.75 -17.37 -2.43
CA TYR A 23 2.62 -18.20 -2.85
C TYR A 23 2.69 -18.63 -4.33
N PHE A 24 3.13 -17.75 -5.23
CA PHE A 24 3.23 -18.04 -6.66
C PHE A 24 4.32 -19.04 -7.04
N ILE A 25 5.20 -19.40 -6.10
CA ILE A 25 6.14 -20.52 -6.30
C ILE A 25 5.39 -21.86 -6.32
N PHE A 26 4.31 -21.97 -5.55
CA PHE A 26 3.56 -23.21 -5.38
C PHE A 26 2.25 -23.25 -6.17
N ALA A 27 1.69 -22.09 -6.51
CA ALA A 27 0.49 -21.97 -7.33
C ALA A 27 0.82 -21.28 -8.66
N PRO A 28 0.74 -21.99 -9.80
CA PRO A 28 1.09 -21.42 -11.10
C PRO A 28 0.13 -20.29 -11.47
N VAL A 29 0.70 -19.19 -11.95
CA VAL A 29 -0.07 -18.08 -12.53
C VAL A 29 -0.57 -18.51 -13.90
N ASN A 30 -1.87 -18.34 -14.16
CA ASN A 30 -2.44 -18.70 -15.45
C ASN A 30 -2.20 -17.56 -16.45
N TRP A 31 -1.26 -17.79 -17.36
CA TRP A 31 -1.03 -16.93 -18.51
C TRP A 31 -1.63 -17.63 -19.73
N ALA A 32 -2.54 -16.95 -20.44
CA ALA A 32 -3.06 -17.43 -21.70
C ALA A 32 -2.92 -16.33 -22.75
N ASP A 33 -2.42 -16.69 -23.94
CA ASP A 33 -2.25 -15.77 -25.08
C ASP A 33 -1.43 -14.50 -24.79
N GLY A 34 -0.50 -14.57 -23.83
CA GLY A 34 0.32 -13.42 -23.41
C GLY A 34 -0.40 -12.43 -22.51
N GLU A 35 -1.68 -12.67 -22.22
CA GLU A 35 -2.46 -11.93 -21.24
C GLU A 35 -2.50 -12.67 -19.90
N TYR A 36 -2.46 -11.89 -18.82
CA TYR A 36 -2.68 -12.41 -17.48
C TYR A 36 -4.16 -12.78 -17.35
N HIS A 37 -4.46 -14.07 -17.47
CA HIS A 37 -5.83 -14.61 -17.46
C HIS A 37 -6.36 -14.88 -16.04
N GLU A 38 -5.83 -14.13 -15.06
CA GLU A 38 -6.05 -14.31 -13.62
C GLU A 38 -5.71 -15.75 -13.16
N LEU A 39 -5.64 -16.01 -11.85
CA LEU A 39 -5.61 -17.42 -11.42
C LEU A 39 -7.03 -17.96 -11.54
N ASP A 40 -7.16 -19.18 -12.03
CA ASP A 40 -8.43 -19.83 -12.34
C ASP A 40 -9.43 -19.72 -11.17
N ASP A 41 -10.64 -19.22 -11.44
CA ASP A 41 -11.74 -19.08 -10.46
C ASP A 41 -12.11 -20.45 -9.83
N ILE A 42 -11.69 -21.55 -10.47
CA ILE A 42 -12.00 -22.93 -10.09
C ILE A 42 -11.12 -23.45 -8.94
N THR A 43 -9.87 -22.99 -8.80
CA THR A 43 -8.90 -23.67 -7.90
C THR A 43 -8.86 -23.14 -6.46
N GLY A 44 -9.58 -22.06 -6.12
CA GLY A 44 -9.60 -21.47 -4.76
C GLY A 44 -8.26 -20.86 -4.28
N SER A 45 -7.17 -21.10 -5.02
CA SER A 45 -5.81 -20.61 -4.78
C SER A 45 -5.73 -19.08 -4.76
N LEU A 46 -6.46 -18.44 -5.67
CA LEU A 46 -6.58 -16.99 -5.77
C LEU A 46 -7.23 -16.37 -4.53
N GLN A 47 -8.19 -17.06 -3.90
CA GLN A 47 -8.86 -16.56 -2.70
C GLN A 47 -7.89 -16.51 -1.51
N ILE A 48 -7.05 -17.55 -1.38
CA ILE A 48 -6.02 -17.61 -0.35
C ILE A 48 -5.02 -16.47 -0.54
N TYR A 49 -4.51 -16.29 -1.76
CA TYR A 49 -3.58 -15.20 -2.06
C TYR A 49 -4.19 -13.82 -1.77
N ARG A 50 -5.41 -13.55 -2.28
CA ARG A 50 -6.13 -12.28 -2.06
C ARG A 50 -6.34 -12.01 -0.57
N GLY A 51 -6.77 -13.02 0.18
CA GLY A 51 -6.94 -12.93 1.63
C GLY A 51 -5.65 -12.59 2.34
N ILE A 52 -4.55 -13.28 2.02
CA ILE A 52 -3.22 -12.99 2.59
C ILE A 52 -2.83 -11.55 2.27
N THR A 53 -2.85 -11.13 0.99
CA THR A 53 -2.49 -9.76 0.62
C THR A 53 -3.37 -8.73 1.31
N GLY A 54 -4.68 -8.97 1.39
CA GLY A 54 -5.63 -8.09 2.07
C GLY A 54 -5.29 -7.90 3.55
N VAL A 55 -4.90 -8.97 4.24
CA VAL A 55 -4.47 -8.91 5.65
C VAL A 55 -3.20 -8.08 5.82
N PHE A 56 -2.19 -8.27 4.96
CA PHE A 56 -0.96 -7.47 5.00
C PHE A 56 -1.25 -5.98 4.79
N TYR A 57 -2.11 -5.65 3.82
CA TYR A 57 -2.52 -4.26 3.57
C TYR A 57 -3.37 -3.67 4.70
N ALA A 58 -4.22 -4.47 5.34
CA ALA A 58 -5.00 -4.04 6.50
C ALA A 58 -4.08 -3.71 7.68
N PHE A 59 -3.09 -4.55 7.98
CA PHE A 59 -2.09 -4.25 9.01
C PHE A 59 -1.31 -2.98 8.68
N TYR A 60 -0.85 -2.83 7.44
CA TYR A 60 -0.17 -1.62 6.99
C TYR A 60 -1.04 -0.38 7.22
N ALA A 61 -2.32 -0.42 6.83
CA ALA A 61 -3.25 0.70 7.00
C ALA A 61 -3.44 1.06 8.49
N ILE A 62 -3.68 0.07 9.35
CA ILE A 62 -3.91 0.29 10.79
C ILE A 62 -2.66 0.90 11.45
N PHE A 63 -1.50 0.27 11.26
CA PHE A 63 -0.26 0.76 11.87
C PHE A 63 0.19 2.10 11.26
N GLY A 64 0.07 2.27 9.95
CA GLY A 64 0.40 3.50 9.24
C GLY A 64 -0.44 4.68 9.72
N MET A 65 -1.75 4.49 9.86
CA MET A 65 -2.64 5.53 10.39
C MET A 65 -2.30 5.89 11.83
N ALA A 66 -2.07 4.90 12.70
CA ALA A 66 -1.67 5.16 14.09
C ALA A 66 -0.35 5.96 14.18
N LEU A 67 0.65 5.59 13.37
CA LEU A 67 1.93 6.29 13.31
C LEU A 67 1.79 7.72 12.76
N ASN A 68 0.91 7.95 11.78
CA ASN A 68 0.64 9.29 11.27
C ASN A 68 -0.04 10.19 12.31
N VAL A 69 -0.97 9.67 13.11
CA VAL A 69 -1.58 10.42 14.22
C VAL A 69 -0.50 10.86 15.21
N VAL A 70 0.42 9.95 15.56
CA VAL A 70 1.56 10.28 16.43
C VAL A 70 2.48 11.32 15.78
N ALA A 71 2.73 11.21 14.47
CA ALA A 71 3.58 12.15 13.74
C ALA A 71 2.99 13.57 13.71
N ILE A 72 1.68 13.69 13.44
CA ILE A 72 0.95 14.96 13.50
C ILE A 72 0.99 15.54 14.91
N TYR A 73 0.71 14.73 15.93
CA TYR A 73 0.75 15.17 17.32
C TYR A 73 2.13 15.70 17.72
N ARG A 74 3.20 15.02 17.30
CA ARG A 74 4.58 15.48 17.52
C ARG A 74 4.87 16.78 16.77
N LEU A 75 4.41 16.92 15.53
CA LEU A 75 4.59 18.14 14.74
C LEU A 75 3.95 19.35 15.42
N HIS A 76 2.76 19.19 16.02
CA HIS A 76 2.10 20.27 16.78
C HIS A 76 2.84 20.68 18.05
N ARG A 77 3.57 19.74 18.68
CA ARG A 77 4.34 20.01 19.90
C ARG A 77 5.75 20.54 19.66
N LEU A 78 6.21 20.56 18.42
CA LEU A 78 7.51 21.14 18.09
C LEU A 78 7.45 22.65 18.31
N THR A 79 8.26 23.12 19.26
CA THR A 79 8.50 24.55 19.45
C THR A 79 9.26 25.09 18.24
N LEU A 80 8.94 26.32 17.81
CA LEU A 80 9.51 27.00 16.64
C LEU A 80 10.98 27.42 16.81
N SER A 81 11.78 26.61 17.53
CA SER A 81 13.19 26.91 17.78
C SER A 81 14.03 26.96 16.49
N SER A 82 13.60 26.27 15.43
CA SER A 82 14.17 26.40 14.09
C SER A 82 13.13 26.22 12.99
N LEU A 83 12.95 27.25 12.17
CA LEU A 83 12.02 27.25 11.04
C LEU A 83 12.39 26.18 10.00
N SER A 84 13.68 25.97 9.74
CA SER A 84 14.14 24.97 8.76
C SER A 84 13.85 23.55 9.22
N PHE A 85 14.08 23.25 10.50
CA PHE A 85 13.75 21.96 11.08
C PHE A 85 12.24 21.70 11.04
N TYR A 86 11.43 22.70 11.39
CA TYR A 86 9.98 22.58 11.33
C TYR A 86 9.49 22.31 9.90
N ARG A 87 10.02 23.02 8.89
CA ARG A 87 9.69 22.77 7.48
C ARG A 87 10.02 21.34 7.05
N GLN A 88 11.21 20.85 7.40
CA GLN A 88 11.61 19.46 7.09
C GLN A 88 10.68 18.43 7.73
N GLN A 89 10.34 18.60 9.02
CA GLN A 89 9.41 17.70 9.71
C GLN A 89 8.00 17.76 9.10
N ARG A 90 7.53 18.97 8.75
CA ARG A 90 6.24 19.15 8.09
C ARG A 90 6.19 18.45 6.73
N SER A 91 7.20 18.61 5.89
CA SER A 91 7.28 17.93 4.59
C SER A 91 7.28 16.41 4.76
N LEU A 92 8.03 15.88 5.73
CA LEU A 92 8.02 14.45 6.02
C LEU A 92 6.62 13.96 6.45
N VAL A 93 5.92 14.70 7.31
CA VAL A 93 4.55 14.36 7.73
C VAL A 93 3.57 14.40 6.55
N ILE A 94 3.67 15.40 5.67
CA ILE A 94 2.83 15.48 4.46
C ILE A 94 3.08 14.25 3.58
N TYR A 95 4.36 13.92 3.34
CA TYR A 95 4.73 12.74 2.56
C TYR A 95 4.14 11.45 3.17
N THR A 96 4.33 11.21 4.46
CA THR A 96 3.83 9.98 5.10
C THR A 96 2.31 9.91 5.11
N LEU A 97 1.62 11.03 5.28
CA LEU A 97 0.15 11.10 5.20
C LEU A 97 -0.36 10.77 3.80
N THR A 98 0.22 11.35 2.76
CA THR A 98 -0.23 11.09 1.39
C THR A 98 0.07 9.65 0.96
N SER A 99 1.26 9.15 1.29
CA SER A 99 1.63 7.75 1.04
C SER A 99 0.72 6.78 1.79
N THR A 100 0.41 7.05 3.06
CA THR A 100 -0.53 6.20 3.81
C THR A 100 -1.94 6.27 3.24
N ALA A 101 -2.41 7.45 2.83
CA ALA A 101 -3.74 7.60 2.26
C ALA A 101 -3.90 6.81 0.94
N SER A 102 -2.90 6.85 0.04
CA SER A 102 -2.93 6.06 -1.20
C SER A 102 -3.01 4.55 -0.90
N HIS A 103 -2.23 4.08 0.08
CA HIS A 103 -2.25 2.69 0.51
C HIS A 103 -3.52 2.27 1.25
N VAL A 104 -4.16 3.17 2.00
CA VAL A 104 -5.48 2.91 2.62
C VAL A 104 -6.54 2.75 1.53
N ILE A 105 -6.53 3.60 0.49
CA ILE A 105 -7.43 3.46 -0.66
C ILE A 105 -7.22 2.10 -1.35
N PHE A 106 -5.96 1.71 -1.54
CA PHE A 106 -5.62 0.39 -2.09
C PHE A 106 -6.13 -0.76 -1.20
N ALA A 107 -5.93 -0.68 0.12
CA ALA A 107 -6.41 -1.70 1.05
C ALA A 107 -7.94 -1.83 1.00
N LEU A 108 -8.67 -0.71 0.95
CA LEU A 108 -10.13 -0.70 0.80
C LEU A 108 -10.57 -1.33 -0.53
N HIS A 109 -9.86 -1.04 -1.63
CA HIS A 109 -10.10 -1.67 -2.92
C HIS A 109 -9.91 -3.19 -2.87
N GLN A 110 -8.81 -3.67 -2.28
CA GLN A 110 -8.55 -5.11 -2.12
C GLN A 110 -9.60 -5.78 -1.22
N PHE A 111 -10.06 -5.10 -0.17
CA PHE A 111 -11.12 -5.59 0.69
C PHE A 111 -12.46 -5.69 -0.04
N ALA A 112 -12.88 -4.63 -0.75
CA ALA A 112 -14.12 -4.62 -1.54
C ALA A 112 -14.11 -5.70 -2.64
N TRP A 113 -12.96 -5.88 -3.29
CA TRP A 113 -12.78 -6.95 -4.28
C TRP A 113 -12.90 -8.34 -3.63
N SER A 114 -12.21 -8.58 -2.52
CA SER A 114 -12.27 -9.88 -1.82
C SER A 114 -13.69 -10.17 -1.30
N TYR A 115 -14.37 -9.16 -0.76
CA TYR A 115 -15.72 -9.25 -0.24
C TYR A 115 -16.75 -9.57 -1.33
N SER A 116 -16.73 -8.83 -2.44
CA SER A 116 -17.64 -9.08 -3.58
C SER A 116 -17.44 -10.47 -4.18
N PHE A 117 -16.18 -10.94 -4.27
CA PHE A 117 -15.88 -12.30 -4.68
C PHE A 117 -16.49 -13.35 -3.73
N ILE A 118 -16.32 -13.19 -2.40
CA ILE A 118 -16.87 -14.13 -1.40
C ILE A 118 -18.41 -14.19 -1.48
N LEU A 119 -19.07 -13.07 -1.71
CA LEU A 119 -20.53 -13.03 -1.86
C LEU A 119 -21.03 -13.48 -3.24
N GLY A 120 -20.14 -13.67 -4.22
CA GLY A 120 -20.51 -13.94 -5.60
C GLY A 120 -21.20 -12.76 -6.30
N ASP A 121 -21.03 -11.53 -5.80
CA ASP A 121 -21.60 -10.32 -6.39
C ASP A 121 -20.82 -9.91 -7.63
N ARG A 122 -21.35 -10.28 -8.80
CA ARG A 122 -20.71 -10.05 -10.10
C ARG A 122 -20.65 -8.57 -10.48
N GLU A 123 -21.61 -7.76 -10.04
CA GLU A 123 -21.67 -6.34 -10.38
C GLU A 123 -20.56 -5.59 -9.66
N ILE A 124 -20.46 -5.75 -8.34
CA ILE A 124 -19.40 -5.12 -7.54
C ILE A 124 -18.02 -5.66 -7.96
N LEU A 125 -17.91 -6.95 -8.26
CA LEU A 125 -16.66 -7.54 -8.74
C LEU A 125 -16.20 -6.90 -10.06
N THR A 126 -17.13 -6.61 -10.97
CA THR A 126 -16.83 -5.94 -12.25
C THR A 126 -16.38 -4.49 -12.02
N ILE A 127 -17.03 -3.77 -11.11
CA ILE A 127 -16.63 -2.41 -10.71
C ILE A 127 -15.22 -2.42 -10.08
N ALA A 128 -14.97 -3.33 -9.14
CA ALA A 128 -13.67 -3.46 -8.49
C ALA A 128 -12.55 -3.74 -9.50
N ARG A 129 -12.81 -4.60 -10.49
CA ARG A 129 -11.87 -4.87 -11.59
C ARG A 129 -11.64 -3.65 -12.47
N SER A 130 -12.69 -2.90 -12.83
CA SER A 130 -12.57 -1.75 -13.74
C SER A 130 -11.78 -0.59 -13.14
N VAL A 131 -11.86 -0.38 -11.82
CA VAL A 131 -11.11 0.68 -11.14
C VAL A 131 -9.67 0.29 -10.77
N ARG A 132 -9.32 -1.01 -10.84
CA ARG A 132 -8.04 -1.57 -10.39
C ARG A 132 -6.83 -0.79 -10.90
N LYS A 133 -6.78 -0.48 -12.21
CA LYS A 133 -5.65 0.21 -12.83
C LYS A 133 -5.39 1.58 -12.18
N TYR A 134 -6.44 2.35 -11.92
CA TYR A 134 -6.30 3.69 -11.33
C TYR A 134 -5.82 3.63 -9.88
N ILE A 135 -6.27 2.63 -9.12
CA ILE A 135 -5.82 2.41 -7.74
C ILE A 135 -4.35 2.01 -7.70
N TYR A 136 -3.89 1.21 -8.66
CA TYR A 136 -2.50 0.78 -8.76
C TYR A 136 -1.58 1.93 -9.21
N ASP A 137 -2.04 2.73 -10.17
CA ASP A 137 -1.35 3.96 -10.57
C ASP A 137 -1.24 4.93 -9.40
N LEU A 138 -2.30 5.08 -8.60
CA LEU A 138 -2.28 5.93 -7.41
C LEU A 138 -1.20 5.51 -6.42
N THR A 139 -1.08 4.23 -6.07
CA THR A 139 -0.04 3.77 -5.13
C THR A 139 1.36 3.83 -5.72
N THR A 140 1.50 3.70 -7.03
CA THR A 140 2.80 3.74 -7.72
C THR A 140 3.31 5.17 -7.86
N PHE A 141 2.44 6.11 -8.22
CA PHE A 141 2.83 7.47 -8.59
C PHE A 141 2.62 8.51 -7.49
N ALA A 142 1.79 8.26 -6.46
CA ALA A 142 1.57 9.24 -5.40
C ALA A 142 2.89 9.65 -4.71
N ASP A 143 3.69 8.67 -4.30
CA ASP A 143 4.95 8.91 -3.59
C ASP A 143 5.95 9.78 -4.39
N PRO A 144 6.34 9.43 -5.63
CA PRO A 144 7.27 10.25 -6.40
C PRO A 144 6.71 11.64 -6.71
N ILE A 145 5.41 11.78 -7.00
CA ILE A 145 4.78 13.09 -7.24
C ILE A 145 4.86 13.96 -5.98
N VAL A 146 4.53 13.41 -4.82
CA VAL A 146 4.59 14.15 -3.54
C VAL A 146 6.02 14.53 -3.19
N LEU A 147 6.99 13.62 -3.39
CA LEU A 147 8.40 13.92 -3.18
C LEU A 147 8.88 15.04 -4.09
N LEU A 148 8.50 15.05 -5.37
CA LEU A 148 8.83 16.14 -6.29
C LEU A 148 8.25 17.47 -5.80
N CYS A 149 6.97 17.51 -5.43
CA CYS A 149 6.30 18.70 -4.91
C CYS A 149 6.90 19.23 -3.59
N LEU A 150 7.45 18.34 -2.75
CA LEU A 150 8.04 18.70 -1.46
C LEU A 150 9.54 18.99 -1.54
N SER A 151 10.23 18.50 -2.58
CA SER A 151 11.69 18.70 -2.77
C SER A 151 12.10 20.15 -3.00
N THR A 152 11.15 21.01 -3.38
CA THR A 152 11.36 22.42 -3.69
C THR A 152 11.14 23.35 -2.49
N GLN A 153 10.89 22.81 -1.28
CA GLN A 153 10.56 23.57 -0.06
C GLN A 153 11.72 23.62 0.95
#